data_AF-A0A2A6HIL4-F1
#
_entry.id   AF-A0A2A6HIL4-F1
#
_cell.length_a   1.000
_cell.length_b   1.000
_cell.length_c   1.000
_cell.angle_alpha   90.00
_cell.angle_beta   90.00
_cell.angle_gamma   90.00
#
_symmetry.space_group_name_H-M   'P 1'
#
loop_
_entity.id
_entity.type
_entity.pdbx_description
1 polymer ?
#
loop_
_entity_poly.entity_id
_entity_poly.type
_entity_poly.pdbx_seq_one_letter_code
_entity_poly.pdbx_strand_id
1 'polypeptide(L)'
;MKYLLTFATVSLLLAAQSAAMAQVPPPIPLLPGPPGPPPVIMPPPPDAPAPSEEYSDDYDGRHYAWCARRYRSYSAYDNSFQPSRGPRRQCYSPYD
;
A
#
# COMPACT_ATOMS: atom_id res chain seq x y z
N MET A 1 -17.59 -6.82 -55.20
CA MET A 1 -18.45 -6.04 -54.28
C MET A 1 -18.03 -6.11 -52.81
N LYS A 2 -17.57 -7.26 -52.28
CA LYS A 2 -17.09 -7.38 -50.88
C LYS A 2 -15.91 -6.44 -50.54
N TYR A 3 -14.94 -6.29 -51.45
CA TYR A 3 -13.74 -5.48 -51.19
C TYR A 3 -14.00 -3.96 -51.15
N LEU A 4 -14.97 -3.45 -51.92
CA LEU A 4 -15.33 -2.03 -51.91
C LEU A 4 -15.92 -1.61 -50.56
N LEU A 5 -16.73 -2.48 -49.95
CA LEU A 5 -17.26 -2.29 -48.61
C LEU A 5 -16.16 -2.25 -47.56
N THR A 6 -15.15 -3.14 -47.65
CA THR A 6 -14.03 -3.15 -46.69
C THR A 6 -13.12 -1.93 -46.83
N PHE A 7 -12.86 -1.46 -48.06
CA PHE A 7 -12.08 -0.24 -48.26
C PHE A 7 -12.81 0.99 -47.72
N ALA A 8 -14.12 1.11 -47.97
CA ALA A 8 -14.93 2.21 -47.43
C ALA A 8 -14.94 2.21 -45.90
N THR A 9 -15.08 1.04 -45.26
CA THR A 9 -15.06 0.95 -43.78
C THR A 9 -13.69 1.28 -43.19
N VAL A 10 -12.60 0.83 -43.81
CA VAL A 10 -11.24 1.13 -43.33
C VAL A 10 -10.93 2.63 -43.52
N SER A 11 -11.31 3.23 -44.65
CA SER A 11 -11.16 4.67 -44.87
C SER A 11 -11.98 5.50 -43.88
N LEU A 12 -13.22 5.08 -43.56
CA LEU A 12 -14.06 5.76 -42.57
C LEU A 12 -13.48 5.65 -41.15
N LEU A 13 -12.96 4.46 -40.79
CA LEU A 13 -12.29 4.22 -39.51
C LEU A 13 -11.01 5.05 -39.37
N LEU A 14 -10.21 5.15 -40.44
CA LEU A 14 -8.93 5.86 -40.40
C LEU A 14 -9.13 7.38 -40.26
N ALA A 15 -10.19 7.94 -40.86
CA ALA A 15 -10.55 9.36 -40.77
C ALA A 15 -11.12 9.76 -39.40
N ALA A 16 -11.60 8.81 -38.59
CA ALA A 16 -12.18 9.08 -37.26
C ALA A 16 -11.14 9.32 -36.15
N GLN A 17 -9.83 9.18 -36.43
CA GLN A 17 -8.78 9.17 -35.40
C GLN A 17 -8.23 10.57 -35.03
N SER A 18 -8.64 11.65 -35.70
CA SER A 18 -7.93 12.94 -35.64
C SER A 18 -8.40 13.95 -34.57
N ALA A 19 -9.26 13.58 -33.63
CA ALA A 19 -9.81 14.54 -32.64
C ALA A 19 -9.07 14.61 -31.29
N ALA A 20 -8.02 13.80 -31.05
CA ALA A 20 -7.53 13.56 -29.69
C ALA A 20 -6.44 14.53 -29.16
N MET A 21 -6.01 15.55 -29.92
CA MET A 21 -4.81 16.35 -29.57
C MET A 21 -5.06 17.64 -28.75
N ALA A 22 -6.29 17.94 -28.33
CA ALA A 22 -6.60 19.24 -27.69
C ALA A 22 -7.07 19.16 -26.22
N GLN A 23 -7.14 17.98 -25.62
CA GLN A 23 -7.68 17.81 -24.27
C GLN A 23 -6.56 17.68 -23.22
N VAL A 24 -5.70 18.69 -23.11
CA VAL A 24 -4.91 18.86 -21.89
C VAL A 24 -5.78 19.68 -20.93
N PRO A 25 -6.35 19.06 -19.87
CA PRO A 25 -7.10 19.82 -18.89
C PRO A 25 -6.18 20.89 -18.29
N PRO A 26 -6.70 22.10 -17.99
CA PRO A 26 -5.89 23.12 -17.33
C PRO A 26 -5.34 22.56 -16.01
N PRO A 27 -4.11 22.92 -15.62
CA PRO A 27 -3.55 22.46 -14.36
C PRO A 27 -4.44 22.93 -13.21
N ILE A 28 -4.87 22.00 -12.36
CA ILE A 28 -5.64 22.32 -11.16
C ILE A 28 -4.71 23.11 -10.23
N PRO A 29 -5.11 24.32 -9.78
CA PRO A 29 -4.30 25.07 -8.82
C PRO A 29 -4.18 24.27 -7.52
N LEU A 30 -2.94 23.94 -7.13
CA LEU A 30 -2.63 23.32 -5.85
C LEU A 30 -2.78 24.37 -4.75
N LEU A 31 -4.00 24.55 -4.25
CA LEU A 31 -4.22 25.32 -3.04
C LEU A 31 -3.49 24.60 -1.88
N PRO A 32 -2.75 25.32 -1.02
CA PRO A 32 -2.19 24.73 0.18
C PRO A 32 -3.33 24.15 1.00
N GLY A 33 -3.22 22.86 1.32
CA GLY A 33 -4.18 22.19 2.20
C GLY A 33 -4.20 22.88 3.58
N PRO A 34 -5.27 22.67 4.36
CA PRO A 34 -5.28 23.13 5.74
C PRO A 34 -4.04 22.58 6.48
N PRO A 35 -3.49 23.34 7.45
CA PRO A 35 -2.38 22.84 8.27
C PRO A 35 -2.79 21.49 8.83
N GLY A 36 -1.90 20.50 8.67
CA GLY A 36 -2.15 19.16 9.19
C GLY A 36 -2.42 19.21 10.70
N PRO A 37 -3.05 18.16 11.27
CA PRO A 37 -3.16 18.06 12.72
C PRO A 37 -1.76 18.21 13.33
N PRO A 38 -1.64 18.84 14.52
CA PRO A 38 -0.36 18.91 15.21
C PRO A 38 0.19 17.48 15.34
N PRO A 39 1.52 17.29 15.23
CA PRO A 39 2.10 15.98 15.45
C PRO A 39 1.64 15.51 16.83
N VAL A 40 0.98 14.35 16.87
CA VAL A 40 0.74 13.67 18.13
C VAL A 40 2.10 13.21 18.60
N ILE A 41 2.72 13.99 19.48
CA ILE A 41 3.88 13.54 20.23
C ILE A 41 3.30 12.45 21.13
N MET A 42 3.45 11.19 20.70
CA MET A 42 3.22 10.06 21.60
C MET A 42 4.09 10.36 22.82
N PRO A 43 3.51 10.50 24.03
CA PRO A 43 4.35 10.67 25.21
C PRO A 43 5.35 9.50 25.22
N PRO A 44 6.61 9.74 25.63
CA PRO A 44 7.49 8.61 25.87
C PRO A 44 6.73 7.64 26.78
N PRO A 45 6.76 6.33 26.51
CA PRO A 45 6.12 5.37 27.39
C PRO A 45 6.55 5.71 28.82
N PRO A 46 5.62 5.74 29.80
CA PRO A 46 6.00 5.96 31.19
C PRO A 46 7.17 5.02 31.49
N ASP A 47 8.20 5.49 32.22
CA ASP A 47 9.42 4.73 32.50
C ASP A 47 9.03 3.28 32.73
N ALA A 48 9.29 2.45 31.71
CA ALA A 48 8.79 1.09 31.74
C ALA A 48 9.39 0.48 33.01
N PRO A 49 8.62 -0.28 33.80
CA PRO A 49 9.27 -1.11 34.82
C PRO A 49 10.42 -1.82 34.12
N ALA A 50 11.62 -1.81 34.72
CA ALA A 50 12.76 -2.55 34.19
C ALA A 50 12.23 -3.89 33.72
N PRO A 51 12.48 -4.28 32.45
CA PRO A 51 11.81 -5.44 31.88
C PRO A 51 11.98 -6.56 32.89
N SER A 52 10.87 -7.00 33.50
CA SER A 52 10.89 -8.29 34.16
C SER A 52 11.40 -9.22 33.07
N GLU A 53 12.42 -10.04 33.34
CA GLU A 53 12.99 -10.96 32.34
C GLU A 53 11.90 -11.78 31.62
N GLU A 54 10.73 -11.88 32.26
CA GLU A 54 9.46 -12.40 31.78
C GLU A 54 8.80 -11.69 30.57
N TYR A 55 9.11 -10.42 30.27
CA TYR A 55 8.49 -9.67 29.13
C TYR A 55 9.37 -9.60 27.88
N SER A 56 10.63 -10.05 27.96
CA SER A 56 11.60 -9.99 26.85
C SER A 56 11.61 -11.23 25.94
N ASP A 57 10.81 -12.26 26.24
CA ASP A 57 10.97 -13.58 25.63
C ASP A 57 9.63 -14.33 25.45
N ASP A 58 8.62 -13.71 24.80
CA ASP A 58 7.44 -14.49 24.37
C ASP A 58 7.69 -15.20 23.02
N TYR A 59 8.72 -14.77 22.26
CA TYR A 59 9.06 -15.33 20.97
C TYR A 59 10.58 -15.32 20.72
N ASP A 60 11.15 -16.50 20.46
CA ASP A 60 12.52 -16.74 20.03
C ASP A 60 12.81 -16.05 18.70
N GLY A 61 14.10 -15.78 18.44
CA GLY A 61 14.55 -15.17 17.18
C GLY A 61 14.07 -15.91 15.91
N ARG A 62 13.82 -17.23 15.99
CA ARG A 62 13.28 -18.04 14.89
C ARG A 62 11.84 -17.66 14.53
N HIS A 63 11.02 -17.25 15.50
CA HIS A 63 9.66 -16.77 15.25
C HIS A 63 9.69 -15.52 14.37
N TYR A 64 10.46 -14.51 14.78
CA TYR A 64 10.61 -13.26 14.02
C TYR A 64 11.17 -13.51 12.61
N ALA A 65 12.20 -14.34 12.51
CA ALA A 65 12.81 -14.70 11.22
C ALA A 65 11.83 -15.46 10.30
N TRP A 66 10.96 -16.31 10.86
CA TRP A 66 9.92 -17.00 10.10
C TRP A 66 8.84 -16.03 9.64
N CYS A 67 8.30 -15.20 10.54
CA CYS A 67 7.26 -14.22 10.24
C CYS A 67 7.70 -13.21 9.17
N ALA A 68 8.92 -12.67 9.29
CA ALA A 68 9.50 -11.74 8.32
C ALA A 68 9.65 -12.33 6.92
N ARG A 69 9.98 -13.63 6.82
CA ARG A 69 10.05 -14.34 5.53
C ARG A 69 8.68 -14.66 4.95
N ARG A 70 7.70 -14.93 5.82
CA ARG A 70 6.34 -15.34 5.41
C ARG A 70 5.48 -14.17 4.95
N TYR A 71 5.59 -13.02 5.60
CA TYR A 71 4.76 -11.84 5.36
C TYR A 71 5.62 -10.60 5.06
N ARG A 72 5.47 -10.03 3.86
CA ARG A 72 6.24 -8.84 3.42
C ARG A 72 6.03 -7.60 4.30
N SER A 73 4.86 -7.48 4.92
CA SER A 73 4.46 -6.34 5.76
C SER A 73 4.54 -6.64 7.26
N TYR A 74 5.35 -7.63 7.63
CA TYR A 74 5.52 -8.01 9.04
C TYR A 74 6.22 -6.88 9.81
N SER A 75 5.73 -6.63 11.02
CA SER A 75 6.33 -5.72 11.99
C SER A 75 6.66 -6.52 13.25
N ALA A 76 7.94 -6.54 13.62
CA ALA A 76 8.41 -7.26 14.80
C ALA A 76 8.01 -6.52 16.11
N TYR A 77 7.79 -5.21 16.04
CA TYR A 77 7.45 -4.38 17.19
C TYR A 77 6.16 -4.82 17.89
N ASP A 78 5.13 -5.14 17.11
CA ASP A 78 3.80 -5.54 17.57
C ASP A 78 3.44 -6.97 17.14
N ASN A 79 4.41 -7.71 16.61
CA ASN A 79 4.27 -9.07 16.05
C ASN A 79 3.05 -9.22 15.10
N SER A 80 2.80 -8.19 14.27
CA SER A 80 1.64 -8.14 13.39
C SER A 80 2.02 -8.05 11.91
N PHE A 81 1.12 -8.41 11.02
CA PHE A 81 1.27 -8.24 9.57
C PHE A 81 -0.03 -7.78 8.92
N GLN A 82 0.09 -7.14 7.76
CA GLN A 82 -1.04 -6.72 6.93
C GLN A 82 -1.40 -7.81 5.90
N PRO A 83 -2.55 -8.50 6.02
CA PRO A 83 -3.04 -9.36 4.95
C PRO A 83 -3.44 -8.53 3.73
N SER A 84 -3.53 -9.19 2.56
CA SER A 84 -3.88 -8.53 1.29
C SER A 84 -5.20 -7.76 1.32
N ARG A 85 -6.10 -8.11 2.24
CA ARG A 85 -7.35 -7.40 2.51
C ARG A 85 -7.66 -7.44 4.01
N GLY A 86 -8.18 -6.34 4.55
CA GLY A 86 -8.64 -6.25 5.94
C GLY A 86 -7.65 -5.57 6.90
N PRO A 87 -7.88 -5.65 8.22
CA PRO A 87 -6.99 -5.08 9.23
C PRO A 87 -5.72 -5.92 9.45
N ARG A 88 -4.74 -5.37 10.16
CA ARG A 88 -3.54 -6.11 10.61
C ARG A 88 -3.92 -7.28 11.50
N ARG A 89 -3.15 -8.37 11.43
CA ARG A 89 -3.34 -9.60 12.21
C ARG A 89 -2.04 -10.02 12.88
N GLN A 90 -2.15 -10.71 14.01
CA GLN A 90 -1.00 -11.27 14.71
C GLN A 90 -0.34 -12.38 13.88
N CYS A 91 0.99 -12.45 13.92
CA CYS A 91 1.75 -13.56 13.37
C CYS A 91 1.87 -14.68 14.41
N TYR A 92 1.53 -15.90 13.99
CA TYR A 92 1.74 -17.12 14.76
C TYR A 92 2.74 -17.97 13.98
N SER A 93 3.94 -18.13 14.53
CA SER A 93 4.93 -19.03 13.97
C SER A 93 4.88 -20.39 14.69
N PRO A 94 5.42 -21.45 14.10
CA PRO A 94 5.56 -22.76 14.77
C PRO A 94 6.74 -22.81 15.75
N TYR A 95 7.40 -21.69 16.00
CA TYR A 95 8.51 -21.56 16.93
C TYR A 95 8.05 -20.69 18.10
N ASP A 96 8.27 -21.20 19.32
CA ASP A 96 8.30 -20.41 20.55
C ASP A 96 9.66 -19.76 20.70
#